data_AF-A0A2G9ZKE9-F1
#
_entry.id   AF-A0A2G9ZKE9-F1
#
_cell.length_a   1.000
_cell.length_b   1.000
_cell.length_c   1.000
_cell.angle_alpha   90.00
_cell.angle_beta   90.00
_cell.angle_gamma   90.00
#
_symmetry.space_group_name_H-M   'P 1'
#
loop_
_entity.id
_entity.type
_entity.pdbx_description
1 polymer ?
#
loop_
_entity_poly.entity_id
_entity_poly.type
_entity_poly.pdbx_seq_one_letter_code
_entity_poly.pdbx_strand_id
1 'polypeptide(L)'
;MDRKYMIKRTRFSPSPTGYLHIGGLRTALFAYLSAKSQNGRVILRLEDTDQKRLVADAAEKMISILDWCGLKFDEGPVQGGEYGPYVQSQRREIYDRYSKELLAKGGAYRCFCSPERLDKLRSGQMTRREPPRYDRACRDLPEAEAAQRAANGERFVIRQKLPLTGEIRVRDELRGEIIFSAAELDDHVLIKSNGMPTYHFAVVVDDHLMGISEVARGEEWLPSFPRHILLFQSFGWTPPKFLHLPLILNKSGGKLSKRQGDVSVEDFKNNGYLPEALLNFCALLGWHPRTDNEILDLAELIKVFQVKDIGVSPAVFEDSKLDYLNGSFIRRKAAAELVGLCLPFWQKFWDKHPEKAPAKAPDKIYLEKIILLEKDRLKKLSEIGERTDFFFQTELSYDPKMLIWKNFLPASIKANLQKIFHWLSAVNEDDWNEKKLEEVVSEGLKTDKLGTGECLWPLRVSLTAQQASPGPYQIAAILGKNLSLKRVADAIKKL
;
A
#
# COMPACT_ATOMS: atom_id res chain seq x y z
N MET A 1 27.05 -27.03 3.45
CA MET A 1 25.94 -26.07 3.63
C MET A 1 25.00 -26.65 4.66
N ASP A 2 24.71 -25.91 5.72
CA ASP A 2 23.74 -26.32 6.74
C ASP A 2 22.36 -26.54 6.09
N ARG A 3 21.69 -27.67 6.39
CA ARG A 3 20.40 -28.04 5.76
C ARG A 3 19.34 -26.95 5.93
N LYS A 4 19.49 -26.10 6.96
CA LYS A 4 18.63 -24.97 7.30
C LYS A 4 18.44 -23.94 6.16
N TYR A 5 19.36 -23.87 5.19
CA TYR A 5 19.35 -22.87 4.11
C TYR A 5 19.08 -23.43 2.71
N MET A 6 18.69 -24.70 2.58
CA MET A 6 18.41 -25.33 1.27
C MET A 6 17.13 -24.79 0.61
N ILE A 7 16.17 -24.34 1.41
CA ILE A 7 14.93 -23.70 0.94
C ILE A 7 15.03 -22.21 1.23
N LYS A 8 14.73 -21.37 0.24
CA LYS A 8 14.71 -19.91 0.45
C LYS A 8 13.63 -19.53 1.46
N ARG A 9 14.01 -18.81 2.50
CA ARG A 9 13.11 -18.30 3.55
C ARG A 9 13.30 -16.81 3.72
N THR A 10 12.23 -16.06 3.54
CA THR A 10 12.19 -14.60 3.75
C THR A 10 11.18 -14.27 4.84
N ARG A 11 11.22 -13.06 5.37
CA ARG A 11 10.20 -12.59 6.32
C ARG A 11 9.75 -11.18 6.06
N PHE A 12 8.49 -10.91 6.34
CA PHE A 12 8.00 -9.59 6.67
C PHE A 12 7.88 -9.48 8.19
N SER A 13 8.60 -8.52 8.79
CA SER A 13 8.73 -8.41 10.23
C SER A 13 8.30 -7.02 10.76
N PRO A 14 7.01 -6.67 10.68
CA PRO A 14 6.51 -5.35 11.07
C PRO A 14 6.40 -5.19 12.60
N SER A 15 6.65 -3.98 13.07
CA SER A 15 6.25 -3.57 14.42
C SER A 15 4.82 -3.02 14.41
N PRO A 16 3.90 -3.49 15.27
CA PRO A 16 2.52 -3.01 15.33
C PRO A 16 2.40 -1.66 16.07
N THR A 17 3.21 -0.68 15.65
CA THR A 17 3.23 0.69 16.19
C THR A 17 2.40 1.66 15.33
N GLY A 18 1.61 1.12 14.41
CA GLY A 18 0.77 1.85 13.47
C GLY A 18 0.31 0.95 12.33
N TYR A 19 -0.58 1.48 11.49
CA TYR A 19 -1.15 0.75 10.36
C TYR A 19 -0.15 0.55 9.22
N LEU A 20 -0.42 -0.45 8.38
CA LEU A 20 0.42 -0.78 7.23
C LEU A 20 0.43 0.37 6.23
N HIS A 21 1.61 0.93 5.98
CA HIS A 21 1.83 1.96 4.97
C HIS A 21 2.44 1.37 3.69
N ILE A 22 2.43 2.13 2.59
CA ILE A 22 2.95 1.70 1.28
C ILE A 22 4.39 1.16 1.33
N GLY A 23 5.29 1.84 2.04
CA GLY A 23 6.67 1.32 2.23
C GLY A 23 6.73 -0.05 2.93
N GLY A 24 5.82 -0.29 3.87
CA GLY A 24 5.68 -1.58 4.55
C GLY A 24 5.12 -2.65 3.61
N LEU A 25 4.06 -2.32 2.86
CA LEU A 25 3.49 -3.20 1.84
C LEU A 25 4.53 -3.58 0.77
N ARG A 26 5.32 -2.62 0.28
CA ARG A 26 6.43 -2.88 -0.64
C ARG A 26 7.46 -3.83 -0.05
N THR A 27 7.83 -3.64 1.22
CA THR A 27 8.78 -4.54 1.89
C THR A 27 8.22 -5.95 2.04
N ALA A 28 6.94 -6.07 2.41
CA ALA A 28 6.24 -7.35 2.45
C ALA A 28 6.20 -8.02 1.07
N LEU A 29 5.87 -7.24 0.03
CA LEU A 29 5.80 -7.72 -1.35
C LEU A 29 7.17 -8.20 -1.87
N PHE A 30 8.26 -7.47 -1.65
CA PHE A 30 9.58 -7.94 -2.10
C PHE A 30 10.07 -9.16 -1.33
N ALA A 31 9.81 -9.26 -0.02
CA ALA A 31 10.06 -10.49 0.71
C ALA A 31 9.25 -11.66 0.12
N TYR A 32 7.99 -11.40 -0.22
CA TYR A 32 7.08 -12.37 -0.80
C TYR A 32 7.52 -12.85 -2.18
N LEU A 33 7.72 -11.93 -3.13
CA LEU A 33 8.16 -12.22 -4.50
C LEU A 33 9.51 -12.93 -4.50
N SER A 34 10.44 -12.50 -3.65
CA SER A 34 11.77 -13.08 -3.61
C SER A 34 11.79 -14.54 -3.16
N ALA A 35 10.91 -14.93 -2.24
CA ALA A 35 10.74 -16.34 -1.88
C ALA A 35 9.92 -17.09 -2.92
N LYS A 36 8.74 -16.57 -3.29
CA LYS A 36 7.80 -17.29 -4.16
C LYS A 36 8.34 -17.50 -5.57
N SER A 37 9.16 -16.61 -6.11
CA SER A 37 9.82 -16.82 -7.42
C SER A 37 10.83 -17.99 -7.42
N GLN A 38 11.19 -18.50 -6.24
CA GLN A 38 12.10 -19.64 -6.04
C GLN A 38 11.43 -20.78 -5.26
N ASN A 39 10.09 -20.83 -5.22
CA ASN A 39 9.32 -21.81 -4.45
C ASN A 39 9.71 -21.88 -2.96
N GLY A 40 10.15 -20.75 -2.40
CA GLY A 40 10.52 -20.57 -1.00
C GLY A 40 9.33 -20.30 -0.09
N ARG A 41 9.65 -20.08 1.20
CA ARG A 41 8.69 -19.77 2.27
C ARG A 41 8.76 -18.31 2.68
N VAL A 42 7.61 -17.71 2.99
CA VAL A 42 7.49 -16.34 3.48
C VAL A 42 6.89 -16.37 4.87
N ILE A 43 7.57 -15.74 5.83
CA ILE A 43 7.18 -15.72 7.24
C ILE A 43 6.65 -14.34 7.62
N LEU A 44 5.57 -14.28 8.39
CA LEU A 44 5.14 -13.07 9.09
C LEU A 44 5.56 -13.13 10.56
N ARG A 45 6.34 -12.16 11.02
CA ARG A 45 6.76 -12.06 12.43
C ARG A 45 6.41 -10.69 13.01
N LEU A 46 5.65 -10.64 14.10
CA LEU A 46 5.31 -9.37 14.75
C LEU A 46 6.41 -8.94 15.73
N GLU A 47 6.97 -7.75 15.50
CA GLU A 47 8.06 -7.18 16.30
C GLU A 47 7.54 -6.16 17.31
N ASP A 48 6.93 -6.64 18.38
CA ASP A 48 6.22 -5.87 19.41
C ASP A 48 7.05 -5.65 20.69
N THR A 49 8.37 -5.65 20.58
CA THR A 49 9.30 -5.50 21.73
C THR A 49 9.26 -4.12 22.40
N ASP A 50 8.72 -3.10 21.71
CA ASP A 50 8.45 -1.76 22.25
C ASP A 50 6.96 -1.59 22.61
N GLN A 51 6.60 -2.14 23.76
CA GLN A 51 5.24 -2.15 24.30
C GLN A 51 4.61 -0.75 24.42
N LYS A 52 5.43 0.31 24.60
CA LYS A 52 4.92 1.69 24.78
C LYS A 52 4.41 2.32 23.49
N ARG A 53 4.88 1.84 22.34
CA ARG A 53 4.54 2.39 21.01
C ARG A 53 3.47 1.59 20.30
N LEU A 54 3.00 0.50 20.89
CA LEU A 54 2.00 -0.36 20.27
C LEU A 54 0.70 0.40 20.09
N VAL A 55 0.09 0.20 18.93
CA VAL A 55 -1.25 0.68 18.64
C VAL A 55 -2.17 -0.53 18.78
N ALA A 56 -3.15 -0.43 19.69
CA ALA A 56 -4.19 -1.44 19.83
C ALA A 56 -4.83 -1.70 18.45
N ASP A 57 -5.13 -2.95 18.11
CA ASP A 57 -5.66 -3.42 16.81
C ASP A 57 -4.72 -3.36 15.59
N ALA A 58 -3.56 -2.68 15.66
CA ALA A 58 -2.71 -2.48 14.48
C ALA A 58 -2.18 -3.79 13.87
N ALA A 59 -1.89 -4.79 14.70
CA ALA A 59 -1.47 -6.11 14.23
C ALA A 59 -2.58 -6.81 13.44
N GLU A 60 -3.80 -6.83 13.98
CA GLU A 60 -4.96 -7.48 13.38
C GLU A 60 -5.35 -6.82 12.05
N LYS A 61 -5.42 -5.48 12.03
CA LYS A 61 -5.69 -4.71 10.80
C LYS A 61 -4.61 -4.92 9.75
N MET A 62 -3.34 -4.92 10.14
CA MET A 62 -2.23 -5.18 9.21
C MET A 62 -2.36 -6.57 8.58
N ILE A 63 -2.64 -7.61 9.37
CA ILE A 63 -2.86 -8.96 8.86
C ILE A 63 -4.05 -8.99 7.91
N SER A 64 -5.18 -8.37 8.27
CA SER A 64 -6.36 -8.30 7.40
C SER A 64 -6.08 -7.60 6.07
N ILE A 65 -5.29 -6.52 6.08
CA ILE A 65 -4.92 -5.80 4.87
C ILE A 65 -3.96 -6.62 3.99
N LEU A 66 -2.98 -7.30 4.58
CA LEU A 66 -2.10 -8.21 3.84
C LEU A 66 -2.91 -9.35 3.20
N ASP A 67 -3.90 -9.87 3.92
CA ASP A 67 -4.82 -10.89 3.43
C ASP A 67 -5.67 -10.39 2.25
N TRP A 68 -6.21 -9.17 2.36
CA TRP A 68 -6.93 -8.46 1.28
C TRP A 68 -6.05 -8.20 0.05
N CYS A 69 -4.76 -7.89 0.25
CA CYS A 69 -3.80 -7.80 -0.84
C CYS A 69 -3.48 -9.15 -1.49
N GLY A 70 -3.86 -10.28 -0.89
CA GLY A 70 -3.53 -11.62 -1.39
C GLY A 70 -2.14 -12.12 -1.01
N LEU A 71 -1.45 -11.47 -0.07
CA LEU A 71 -0.13 -11.89 0.41
C LEU A 71 -0.29 -12.96 1.51
N LYS A 72 -0.29 -14.23 1.12
CA LYS A 72 -0.48 -15.37 2.04
C LYS A 72 0.86 -15.88 2.59
N PHE A 73 1.07 -15.74 3.89
CA PHE A 73 2.29 -16.20 4.56
C PHE A 73 2.24 -17.71 4.83
N ASP A 74 3.38 -18.38 4.70
CA ASP A 74 3.52 -19.82 4.96
C ASP A 74 3.56 -20.11 6.47
N GLU A 75 4.12 -19.19 7.24
CA GLU A 75 4.22 -19.26 8.70
C GLU A 75 3.95 -17.88 9.30
N GLY A 76 3.38 -17.84 10.50
CA GLY A 76 3.11 -16.58 11.17
C GLY A 76 2.21 -16.69 12.39
N PRO A 77 1.79 -15.56 12.98
CA PRO A 77 0.99 -15.55 14.20
C PRO A 77 -0.38 -16.21 14.05
N VAL A 78 -0.94 -16.25 12.83
CA VAL A 78 -2.24 -16.87 12.54
C VAL A 78 -2.08 -18.33 12.07
N GLN A 79 -1.15 -18.58 11.15
CA GLN A 79 -0.95 -19.90 10.55
C GLN A 79 -0.19 -20.87 11.48
N GLY A 80 0.55 -20.35 12.46
CA GLY A 80 1.53 -21.13 13.21
C GLY A 80 2.74 -21.47 12.35
N GLY A 81 3.42 -22.56 12.69
CA GLY A 81 4.63 -23.02 12.03
C GLY A 81 5.66 -23.56 13.02
N GLU A 82 6.72 -24.17 12.49
CA GLU A 82 7.74 -24.90 13.27
C GLU A 82 8.54 -24.00 14.23
N TYR A 83 8.69 -22.71 13.91
CA TYR A 83 9.56 -21.78 14.63
C TYR A 83 8.81 -20.81 15.56
N GLY A 84 7.53 -21.11 15.83
CA GLY A 84 6.70 -20.30 16.71
C GLY A 84 7.25 -20.17 18.14
N PRO A 85 6.71 -19.24 18.95
CA PRO A 85 5.70 -18.24 18.58
C PRO A 85 6.23 -17.19 17.59
N TYR A 86 5.36 -16.63 16.73
CA TYR A 86 5.75 -15.62 15.73
C TYR A 86 5.53 -14.17 16.19
N VAL A 87 5.39 -13.97 17.50
CA VAL A 87 5.23 -12.67 18.16
C VAL A 87 6.36 -12.51 19.16
N GLN A 88 7.18 -11.45 19.03
CA GLN A 88 8.41 -11.34 19.81
C GLN A 88 8.18 -11.23 21.32
N SER A 89 7.12 -10.56 21.77
CA SER A 89 6.76 -10.50 23.19
C SER A 89 6.54 -11.87 23.84
N GLN A 90 6.16 -12.88 23.05
CA GLN A 90 5.93 -14.26 23.49
C GLN A 90 7.20 -15.12 23.47
N ARG A 91 8.35 -14.57 23.05
CA ARG A 91 9.61 -15.30 22.86
C ARG A 91 10.67 -15.00 23.92
N ARG A 92 10.27 -14.46 25.07
CA ARG A 92 11.19 -13.99 26.12
C ARG A 92 12.22 -15.03 26.56
N GLU A 93 11.80 -16.27 26.81
CA GLU A 93 12.70 -17.34 27.25
C GLU A 93 13.81 -17.65 26.25
N ILE A 94 13.51 -17.53 24.95
CA ILE A 94 14.47 -17.70 23.86
C ILE A 94 15.53 -16.62 23.95
N TYR A 95 15.12 -15.36 24.09
CA TYR A 95 16.07 -14.24 24.18
C TYR A 95 16.91 -14.31 25.46
N ASP A 96 16.32 -14.72 26.59
CA ASP A 96 17.05 -14.92 27.83
C ASP A 96 18.16 -15.98 27.66
N ARG A 97 17.85 -17.10 26.99
CA ARG A 97 18.85 -18.14 26.67
C ARG A 97 20.00 -17.60 25.83
N TYR A 98 19.70 -16.94 24.71
CA TYR A 98 20.73 -16.43 23.80
C TYR A 98 21.51 -15.25 24.39
N SER A 99 20.91 -14.48 25.31
CA SER A 99 21.64 -13.40 25.99
C SER A 99 22.73 -13.96 26.91
N LYS A 100 22.44 -15.06 27.62
CA LYS A 100 23.42 -15.77 28.46
C LYS A 100 24.51 -16.41 27.60
N GLU A 101 24.14 -17.02 26.49
CA GLU A 101 25.11 -17.58 25.54
C GLU A 101 26.06 -16.51 25.00
N LEU A 102 25.53 -15.35 24.60
CA LEU A 102 26.35 -14.27 24.06
C LEU A 102 27.31 -13.67 25.11
N LEU A 103 26.85 -13.55 26.36
CA LEU A 103 27.70 -13.15 27.49
C LEU A 103 28.84 -14.15 27.70
N ALA A 104 28.53 -15.46 27.71
CA ALA A 104 29.53 -16.52 27.88
C ALA A 104 30.56 -16.55 26.73
N LYS A 105 30.14 -16.20 25.50
CA LYS A 105 31.03 -16.06 24.34
C LYS A 105 31.84 -14.76 24.33
N GLY A 106 31.61 -13.84 25.27
CA GLY A 106 32.28 -12.54 25.32
C GLY A 106 31.82 -11.54 24.25
N GLY A 107 30.76 -11.86 23.49
CA GLY A 107 30.17 -10.96 22.48
C GLY A 107 29.31 -9.85 23.08
N ALA A 108 29.05 -9.89 24.39
CA ALA A 108 28.32 -8.89 25.14
C ALA A 108 28.86 -8.74 26.56
N TYR A 109 28.44 -7.68 27.25
CA TYR A 109 28.75 -7.45 28.67
C TYR A 109 27.60 -6.74 29.38
N ARG A 110 27.59 -6.82 30.72
CA ARG A 110 26.62 -6.10 31.56
C ARG A 110 27.06 -4.66 31.79
N CYS A 111 26.13 -3.72 31.65
CA CYS A 111 26.34 -2.31 31.89
C CYS A 111 25.41 -1.81 32.99
N PHE A 112 25.99 -1.18 34.01
CA PHE A 112 25.32 -0.68 35.20
C PHE A 112 25.18 0.86 35.19
N CYS A 113 25.48 1.50 34.07
CA CYS A 113 25.35 2.96 33.96
C CYS A 113 23.90 3.40 34.12
N SER A 114 23.66 4.37 35.01
CA SER A 114 22.33 4.94 35.21
C SER A 114 21.88 5.79 34.01
N PRO A 115 20.56 5.93 33.77
CA PRO A 115 20.04 6.84 32.75
C PRO A 115 20.57 8.27 32.90
N GLU A 116 20.65 8.79 34.12
CA GLU A 116 21.09 10.16 34.42
C GLU A 116 22.55 10.39 33.99
N ARG A 117 23.41 9.38 34.19
CA ARG A 117 24.79 9.41 33.69
C ARG A 117 24.82 9.47 32.17
N LEU A 118 24.01 8.65 31.51
CA LEU A 118 23.97 8.57 30.05
C LEU A 118 23.43 9.85 29.42
N ASP A 119 22.45 10.50 30.06
CA ASP A 119 21.91 11.78 29.60
C ASP A 119 22.94 12.91 29.76
N LYS A 120 23.69 12.94 30.87
CA LYS A 120 24.82 13.87 31.03
C LYS A 120 25.90 13.66 29.98
N LEU A 121 26.26 12.40 29.70
CA LEU A 121 27.24 12.05 28.66
C LEU A 121 26.80 12.56 27.28
N ARG A 122 25.55 12.27 26.89
CA ARG A 122 24.97 12.69 25.61
C ARG A 122 24.91 14.21 25.48
N SER A 123 24.44 14.90 26.51
CA SER A 123 24.39 16.37 26.52
C SER A 123 25.80 16.97 26.37
N GLY A 124 26.80 16.40 27.05
CA GLY A 124 28.19 16.82 26.90
C GLY A 124 28.72 16.63 25.48
N GLN A 125 28.45 15.49 24.85
CA GLN A 125 28.83 15.20 23.46
C GLN A 125 28.15 16.18 22.49
N MET A 126 26.85 16.43 22.66
CA MET A 126 26.11 17.38 21.81
C MET A 126 26.65 18.81 21.93
N THR A 127 26.99 19.27 23.14
CA THR A 127 27.63 20.58 23.35
C THR A 127 28.98 20.68 22.63
N ARG A 128 29.73 19.58 22.55
CA ARG A 128 31.00 19.48 21.79
C ARG A 128 30.80 19.20 20.29
N ARG A 129 29.56 19.10 19.81
CA ARG A 129 29.21 18.71 18.42
C ARG A 129 29.76 17.34 18.01
N GLU A 130 29.95 16.45 18.99
CA GLU A 130 30.33 15.06 18.77
C GLU A 130 29.08 14.20 18.55
N PRO A 131 29.14 13.15 17.70
CA PRO A 131 28.08 12.17 17.60
C PRO A 131 27.82 11.51 18.97
N PRO A 132 26.56 11.45 19.45
CA PRO A 132 26.26 10.86 20.74
C PRO A 132 26.53 9.35 20.70
N ARG A 133 27.40 8.88 21.60
CA ARG A 133 27.86 7.49 21.66
C ARG A 133 28.05 7.04 23.10
N TYR A 134 27.73 5.79 23.39
CA TYR A 134 28.09 5.22 24.69
C TYR A 134 29.62 5.11 24.81
N ASP A 135 30.14 5.52 25.97
CA ASP A 135 31.58 5.65 26.26
C ASP A 135 32.24 4.34 26.72
N ARG A 136 31.51 3.21 26.65
CA ARG A 136 32.03 1.87 26.97
C ARG A 136 32.50 1.72 28.43
N ALA A 137 32.00 2.56 29.34
CA ALA A 137 32.45 2.62 30.74
C ALA A 137 32.37 1.29 31.52
N CYS A 138 31.47 0.36 31.13
CA CYS A 138 31.34 -0.96 31.76
C CYS A 138 31.96 -2.10 30.95
N ARG A 139 32.63 -1.82 29.82
CA ARG A 139 33.03 -2.83 28.82
C ARG A 139 34.06 -3.83 29.32
N ASP A 140 34.96 -3.35 30.15
CA ASP A 140 36.11 -4.11 30.67
C ASP A 140 35.96 -4.42 32.16
N LEU A 141 34.74 -4.30 32.70
CA LEU A 141 34.43 -4.85 34.02
C LEU A 141 34.65 -6.37 33.98
N PRO A 142 35.39 -6.94 34.96
CA PRO A 142 35.54 -8.38 35.06
C PRO A 142 34.18 -9.09 35.15
N GLU A 143 34.02 -10.18 34.40
CA GLU A 143 32.72 -10.90 34.36
C GLU A 143 32.28 -11.40 35.75
N ALA A 144 33.22 -11.80 36.60
CA ALA A 144 32.92 -12.20 37.98
C ALA A 144 32.34 -11.04 38.81
N GLU A 145 32.88 -9.83 38.66
CA GLU A 145 32.37 -8.62 39.33
C GLU A 145 30.98 -8.26 38.78
N ALA A 146 30.83 -8.25 37.46
CA ALA A 146 29.55 -7.97 36.81
C ALA A 146 28.47 -8.99 37.18
N ALA A 147 28.81 -10.28 37.28
CA ALA A 147 27.90 -11.33 37.72
C ALA A 147 27.47 -11.12 39.18
N GLN A 148 28.40 -10.77 40.08
CA GLN A 148 28.09 -10.51 41.49
C GLN A 148 27.16 -9.30 41.65
N ARG A 149 27.44 -8.19 40.95
CA ARG A 149 26.59 -6.98 40.98
C ARG A 149 25.17 -7.29 40.49
N ALA A 150 25.04 -8.05 39.42
CA ALA A 150 23.75 -8.50 38.92
C ALA A 150 23.02 -9.43 39.91
N ALA A 151 23.74 -10.36 40.55
CA ALA A 151 23.18 -11.26 41.56
C ALA A 151 22.72 -10.50 42.82
N ASN A 152 23.38 -9.38 43.16
CA ASN A 152 22.98 -8.47 44.24
C ASN A 152 21.75 -7.61 43.90
N GLY A 153 21.15 -7.78 42.71
CA GLY A 153 19.96 -7.05 42.28
C GLY A 153 20.24 -5.66 41.71
N GLU A 154 21.51 -5.31 41.44
CA GLU A 154 21.82 -4.03 40.81
C GLU A 154 21.24 -3.99 39.39
N ARG A 155 20.57 -2.89 39.04
CA ARG A 155 19.94 -2.75 37.73
C ARG A 155 20.99 -2.63 36.63
N PHE A 156 20.89 -3.48 35.60
CA PHE A 156 21.81 -3.48 34.46
C PHE A 156 21.09 -3.62 33.13
N VAL A 157 21.82 -3.35 32.04
CA VAL A 157 21.46 -3.72 30.66
C VAL A 157 22.56 -4.60 30.08
N ILE A 158 22.26 -5.36 29.02
CA ILE A 158 23.29 -6.09 28.27
C ILE A 158 23.62 -5.31 27.00
N ARG A 159 24.90 -5.03 26.76
CA ARG A 159 25.39 -4.31 25.57
C ARG A 159 26.22 -5.22 24.69
N GLN A 160 26.16 -5.01 23.37
CA GLN A 160 27.03 -5.71 22.44
C GLN A 160 28.47 -5.21 22.57
N LYS A 161 29.45 -6.12 22.59
CA LYS A 161 30.88 -5.80 22.62
C LYS A 161 31.40 -5.65 21.18
N LEU A 162 31.34 -4.44 20.62
CA LEU A 162 31.78 -4.18 19.22
C LEU A 162 33.29 -3.97 19.12
N PRO A 163 33.95 -4.27 17.98
CA PRO A 163 35.37 -3.95 17.78
C PRO A 163 35.69 -2.46 18.01
N LEU A 164 36.88 -2.16 18.53
CA LEU A 164 37.29 -0.78 18.82
C LEU A 164 37.92 -0.09 17.60
N THR A 165 38.60 -0.86 16.76
CA THR A 165 39.39 -0.40 15.60
C THR A 165 39.19 -1.36 14.42
N GLY A 166 39.61 -0.93 13.23
CA GLY A 166 39.52 -1.72 12.00
C GLY A 166 38.27 -1.45 11.17
N GLU A 167 38.16 -2.20 10.07
CA GLU A 167 37.08 -2.11 9.11
C GLU A 167 36.08 -3.25 9.29
N ILE A 168 34.80 -2.95 9.11
CA ILE A 168 33.70 -3.91 9.11
C ILE A 168 33.14 -3.94 7.70
N ARG A 169 33.45 -5.01 6.98
CA ARG A 169 32.99 -5.23 5.61
C ARG A 169 31.70 -6.03 5.64
N VAL A 170 30.66 -5.49 5.01
CA VAL A 170 29.37 -6.15 4.85
C VAL A 170 28.97 -6.14 3.38
N ARG A 171 28.14 -7.09 2.97
CA ARG A 171 27.66 -7.20 1.60
C ARG A 171 26.15 -7.07 1.55
N ASP A 172 25.67 -6.05 0.87
CA ASP A 172 24.27 -5.89 0.48
C ASP A 172 24.14 -6.39 -0.97
N GLU A 173 23.13 -7.21 -1.26
CA GLU A 173 23.03 -7.80 -2.61
C GLU A 173 22.64 -6.75 -3.68
N LEU A 174 22.15 -5.57 -3.29
CA LEU A 174 21.85 -4.47 -4.22
C LEU A 174 23.02 -3.47 -4.36
N ARG A 175 23.71 -3.16 -3.25
CA ARG A 175 24.80 -2.16 -3.21
C ARG A 175 26.22 -2.74 -3.27
N GLY A 176 26.37 -4.06 -3.18
CA GLY A 176 27.68 -4.72 -3.14
C GLY A 176 28.35 -4.60 -1.77
N GLU A 177 29.69 -4.50 -1.77
CA GLU A 177 30.47 -4.34 -0.53
C GLU A 177 30.32 -2.93 0.04
N ILE A 178 30.04 -2.85 1.34
CA ILE A 178 29.97 -1.60 2.11
C ILE A 178 30.96 -1.74 3.27
N ILE A 179 31.80 -0.73 3.46
CA ILE A 179 32.83 -0.70 4.50
C ILE A 179 32.44 0.32 5.57
N PHE A 180 32.40 -0.12 6.82
CA PHE A 180 32.16 0.72 7.99
C PHE A 180 33.39 0.78 8.88
N SER A 181 33.66 1.94 9.49
CA SER A 181 34.72 2.06 10.49
C SER A 181 34.23 1.57 11.86
N ALA A 182 34.97 0.67 12.50
CA ALA A 182 34.65 0.22 13.86
C ALA A 182 34.66 1.37 14.88
N ALA A 183 35.47 2.41 14.64
CA ALA A 183 35.54 3.59 15.48
C ALA A 183 34.25 4.44 15.45
N GLU A 184 33.40 4.25 14.43
CA GLU A 184 32.12 4.95 14.31
C GLU A 184 30.98 4.28 15.07
N LEU A 185 31.18 3.03 15.50
CA LEU A 185 30.17 2.25 16.21
C LEU A 185 30.36 2.33 17.74
N ASP A 186 29.24 2.30 18.45
CA ASP A 186 29.20 2.29 19.91
C ASP A 186 28.50 1.02 20.46
N ASP A 187 28.79 0.65 21.69
CA ASP A 187 28.24 -0.57 22.29
C ASP A 187 26.77 -0.37 22.68
N HIS A 188 25.87 -0.70 21.75
CA HIS A 188 24.44 -0.51 21.91
C HIS A 188 23.78 -1.57 22.80
N VAL A 189 22.61 -1.25 23.34
CA VAL A 189 21.85 -2.14 24.22
C VAL A 189 21.18 -3.26 23.41
N LEU A 190 21.38 -4.50 23.84
CA LEU A 190 20.75 -5.71 23.34
C LEU A 190 19.58 -6.14 24.21
N ILE A 191 19.75 -6.14 25.54
CA ILE A 191 18.71 -6.47 26.52
C ILE A 191 18.51 -5.29 27.46
N LYS A 192 17.26 -4.83 27.60
CA LYS A 192 16.85 -3.76 28.51
C LYS A 192 16.87 -4.25 29.96
N SER A 193 16.84 -3.33 30.91
CA SER A 193 16.89 -3.65 32.35
C SER A 193 15.67 -4.39 32.88
N ASN A 194 14.57 -4.40 32.13
CA ASN A 194 13.39 -5.23 32.44
C ASN A 194 13.47 -6.64 31.80
N GLY A 195 14.62 -7.02 31.25
CA GLY A 195 14.83 -8.32 30.58
C GLY A 195 14.31 -8.39 29.14
N MET A 196 13.58 -7.38 28.67
CA MET A 196 13.08 -7.39 27.29
C MET A 196 14.21 -7.09 26.30
N PRO A 197 14.30 -7.80 25.16
CA PRO A 197 15.27 -7.48 24.13
C PRO A 197 14.96 -6.13 23.47
N THR A 198 15.98 -5.56 22.84
CA THR A 198 15.83 -4.51 21.84
C THR A 198 15.59 -5.15 20.47
N TYR A 199 15.13 -4.33 19.50
CA TYR A 199 14.99 -4.74 18.11
C TYR A 199 16.25 -5.44 17.58
N HIS A 200 17.45 -4.90 17.86
CA HIS A 200 18.69 -5.43 17.30
C HIS A 200 18.99 -6.85 17.75
N PHE A 201 18.68 -7.19 19.00
CA PHE A 201 18.89 -8.53 19.52
C PHE A 201 17.83 -9.50 19.02
N ALA A 202 16.56 -9.12 19.15
CA ALA A 202 15.44 -9.98 18.79
C ALA A 202 15.46 -10.35 17.30
N VAL A 203 15.71 -9.37 16.41
CA VAL A 203 15.73 -9.61 14.96
C VAL A 203 16.82 -10.60 14.54
N VAL A 204 18.03 -10.51 15.11
CA VAL A 204 19.15 -11.39 14.75
C VAL A 204 18.91 -12.81 15.27
N VAL A 205 18.46 -12.94 16.52
CA VAL A 205 18.13 -14.24 17.10
C VAL A 205 17.00 -14.90 16.31
N ASP A 206 15.93 -14.17 16.01
CA ASP A 206 14.78 -14.74 15.29
C ASP A 206 15.08 -15.04 13.83
N ASP A 207 15.82 -14.18 13.13
CA ASP A 207 16.23 -14.45 11.74
C ASP A 207 17.12 -15.71 11.67
N HIS A 208 18.03 -15.89 12.63
CA HIS A 208 18.80 -17.13 12.74
C HIS A 208 17.88 -18.33 13.02
N LEU A 209 17.05 -18.26 14.07
CA LEU A 209 16.24 -19.38 14.53
C LEU A 209 15.21 -19.83 13.49
N MET A 210 14.54 -18.88 12.84
CA MET A 210 13.54 -19.13 11.80
C MET A 210 14.16 -19.51 10.45
N GLY A 211 15.49 -19.63 10.36
CA GLY A 211 16.19 -20.06 9.16
C GLY A 211 16.06 -19.07 8.00
N ILE A 212 15.96 -17.78 8.29
CA ILE A 212 15.85 -16.74 7.27
C ILE A 212 17.14 -16.76 6.44
N SER A 213 17.00 -16.91 5.12
CA SER A 213 18.11 -16.93 4.18
C SER A 213 18.34 -15.58 3.50
N GLU A 214 17.30 -14.75 3.42
CA GLU A 214 17.35 -13.44 2.79
C GLU A 214 16.41 -12.44 3.46
N VAL A 215 16.93 -11.24 3.72
CA VAL A 215 16.27 -10.15 4.43
C VAL A 215 16.08 -8.97 3.49
N ALA A 216 14.83 -8.74 3.07
CA ALA A 216 14.42 -7.47 2.46
C ALA A 216 13.93 -6.50 3.55
N ARG A 217 14.44 -5.27 3.56
CA ARG A 217 14.03 -4.19 4.48
C ARG A 217 14.37 -2.83 3.89
N GLY A 218 13.76 -1.75 4.38
CA GLY A 218 14.10 -0.40 3.92
C GLY A 218 15.54 0.01 4.23
N GLU A 219 16.11 0.87 3.40
CA GLU A 219 17.49 1.36 3.54
C GLU A 219 17.71 2.24 4.77
N GLU A 220 16.65 2.69 5.46
CA GLU A 220 16.76 3.33 6.78
C GLU A 220 17.44 2.43 7.83
N TRP A 221 17.51 1.12 7.59
CA TRP A 221 18.18 0.15 8.45
C TRP A 221 19.66 -0.08 8.10
N LEU A 222 20.18 0.51 7.01
CA LEU A 222 21.61 0.42 6.64
C LEU A 222 22.56 0.79 7.78
N PRO A 223 22.32 1.87 8.57
CA PRO A 223 23.20 2.22 9.69
C PRO A 223 23.27 1.14 10.79
N SER A 224 22.28 0.25 10.87
CA SER A 224 22.26 -0.88 11.81
C SER A 224 22.93 -2.14 11.24
N PHE A 225 23.20 -2.17 9.95
CA PHE A 225 23.67 -3.35 9.24
C PHE A 225 24.99 -3.93 9.80
N PRO A 226 26.08 -3.15 10.00
CA PRO A 226 27.32 -3.71 10.55
C PRO A 226 27.13 -4.29 11.95
N ARG A 227 26.24 -3.71 12.76
CA ARG A 227 25.94 -4.18 14.12
C ARG A 227 25.28 -5.56 14.10
N HIS A 228 24.31 -5.76 13.20
CA HIS A 228 23.65 -7.04 13.02
C HIS A 228 24.61 -8.12 12.52
N ILE A 229 25.47 -7.81 11.54
CA ILE A 229 26.48 -8.75 11.04
C ILE A 229 27.46 -9.15 12.14
N LEU A 230 27.98 -8.18 12.91
CA LEU A 230 28.84 -8.47 14.05
C LEU A 230 28.13 -9.30 15.12
N LEU A 231 26.81 -9.14 15.28
CA LEU A 231 26.04 -9.92 16.24
C LEU A 231 25.92 -11.39 15.79
N PHE A 232 25.59 -11.65 14.53
CA PHE A 232 25.65 -13.01 13.95
C PHE A 232 27.04 -13.64 14.14
N GLN A 233 28.10 -12.90 13.80
CA GLN A 233 29.49 -13.35 13.96
C GLN A 233 29.85 -13.64 15.43
N SER A 234 29.39 -12.82 16.38
CA SER A 234 29.62 -13.05 17.82
C SER A 234 29.00 -14.35 18.31
N PHE A 235 27.90 -14.79 17.70
CA PHE A 235 27.31 -16.10 17.96
C PHE A 235 28.00 -17.25 17.18
N GLY A 236 28.83 -16.94 16.18
CA GLY A 236 29.36 -17.92 15.23
C GLY A 236 28.35 -18.35 14.16
N TRP A 237 27.32 -17.54 13.91
CA TRP A 237 26.28 -17.82 12.92
C TRP A 237 26.60 -17.22 11.55
N THR A 238 26.13 -17.87 10.50
CA THR A 238 26.14 -17.31 9.14
C THR A 238 24.98 -16.31 9.00
N PRO A 239 25.25 -15.03 8.65
CA PRO A 239 24.20 -14.05 8.39
C PRO A 239 23.39 -14.42 7.12
N PRO A 240 22.09 -14.03 7.04
CA PRO A 240 21.34 -14.10 5.80
C PRO A 240 21.91 -13.11 4.76
N LYS A 241 21.47 -13.25 3.52
CA LYS A 241 21.63 -12.20 2.51
C LYS A 241 20.77 -10.99 2.87
N PHE A 242 21.22 -9.78 2.52
CA PHE A 242 20.47 -8.55 2.80
C PHE A 242 20.19 -7.76 1.53
N LEU A 243 18.97 -7.22 1.46
CA LEU A 243 18.45 -6.36 0.42
C LEU A 243 17.90 -5.08 1.08
N HIS A 244 18.67 -3.99 1.08
CA HIS A 244 18.20 -2.71 1.58
C HIS A 244 17.45 -1.94 0.48
N LEU A 245 16.12 -1.92 0.55
CA LEU A 245 15.25 -1.32 -0.44
C LEU A 245 15.37 0.21 -0.43
N PRO A 246 15.50 0.88 -1.59
CA PRO A 246 15.69 2.32 -1.65
C PRO A 246 14.50 3.09 -1.07
N LEU A 247 14.71 4.31 -0.57
CA LEU A 247 13.64 5.14 -0.03
C LEU A 247 12.55 5.42 -1.08
N ILE A 248 11.31 5.55 -0.60
CA ILE A 248 10.20 6.07 -1.39
C ILE A 248 10.12 7.58 -1.15
N LEU A 249 10.23 8.35 -2.21
CA LEU A 249 10.14 9.80 -2.21
C LEU A 249 8.74 10.26 -2.61
N ASN A 250 8.34 11.43 -2.14
CA ASN A 250 7.22 12.18 -2.70
C ASN A 250 7.65 12.89 -4.00
N LYS A 251 6.70 13.49 -4.72
CA LYS A 251 6.94 14.25 -5.95
C LYS A 251 7.92 15.43 -5.79
N SER A 252 8.09 15.94 -4.57
CA SER A 252 9.03 17.02 -4.23
C SER A 252 10.44 16.51 -3.88
N GLY A 253 10.69 15.20 -3.95
CA GLY A 253 11.99 14.59 -3.63
C GLY A 253 12.24 14.34 -2.12
N GLY A 254 11.31 14.73 -1.25
CA GLY A 254 11.39 14.41 0.19
C GLY A 254 10.92 12.99 0.48
N LYS A 255 11.26 12.45 1.66
CA LYS A 255 10.75 11.13 2.09
C LYS A 255 9.22 11.14 2.15
N LEU A 256 8.58 10.12 1.58
CA LEU A 256 7.12 9.97 1.64
C LEU A 256 6.67 9.89 3.10
N SER A 257 5.71 10.74 3.49
CA SER A 257 5.24 10.87 4.88
C SER A 257 3.73 11.03 4.98
N LYS A 258 3.15 10.65 6.12
CA LYS A 258 1.72 10.78 6.44
C LYS A 258 1.16 12.20 6.28
N ARG A 259 2.00 13.24 6.35
CA ARG A 259 1.55 14.64 6.25
C ARG A 259 1.19 15.05 4.83
N GLN A 260 1.51 14.23 3.83
CA GLN A 260 1.46 14.60 2.41
C GLN A 260 0.37 13.84 1.63
N GLY A 261 -0.47 13.07 2.31
CA GLY A 261 -1.57 12.32 1.71
C GLY A 261 -1.80 10.95 2.38
N ASP A 262 -2.69 10.16 1.78
CA ASP A 262 -2.98 8.79 2.18
C ASP A 262 -1.73 7.93 1.95
N VAL A 263 -1.07 7.54 3.04
CA VAL A 263 0.06 6.59 2.98
C VAL A 263 -0.31 5.23 3.55
N SER A 264 -1.46 5.13 4.24
CA SER A 264 -1.98 3.86 4.74
C SER A 264 -2.59 3.07 3.59
N VAL A 265 -2.30 1.77 3.53
CA VAL A 265 -2.89 0.88 2.51
C VAL A 265 -4.42 0.81 2.65
N GLU A 266 -4.93 0.95 3.87
CA GLU A 266 -6.37 0.97 4.15
C GLU A 266 -7.07 2.18 3.52
N ASP A 267 -6.41 3.34 3.49
CA ASP A 267 -6.97 4.54 2.84
C ASP A 267 -7.10 4.32 1.33
N PHE A 268 -6.10 3.70 0.69
CA PHE A 268 -6.20 3.31 -0.73
C PHE A 268 -7.33 2.31 -0.97
N LYS A 269 -7.48 1.29 -0.12
CA LYS A 269 -8.62 0.37 -0.20
C LYS A 269 -9.96 1.12 -0.10
N ASN A 270 -10.10 2.03 0.86
CA ASN A 270 -11.31 2.81 1.11
C ASN A 270 -11.61 3.86 0.04
N ASN A 271 -10.60 4.22 -0.76
CA ASN A 271 -10.68 5.06 -1.94
C ASN A 271 -10.87 4.27 -3.24
N GLY A 272 -11.09 2.95 -3.18
CA GLY A 272 -11.45 2.15 -4.35
C GLY A 272 -10.27 1.77 -5.25
N TYR A 273 -9.07 1.66 -4.68
CA TYR A 273 -7.97 0.97 -5.35
C TYR A 273 -8.09 -0.54 -5.17
N LEU A 274 -7.82 -1.28 -6.24
CA LEU A 274 -7.78 -2.73 -6.27
C LEU A 274 -6.45 -3.24 -5.69
N PRO A 275 -6.45 -4.39 -5.00
CA PRO A 275 -5.24 -4.94 -4.41
C PRO A 275 -4.18 -5.26 -5.48
N GLU A 276 -4.58 -5.74 -6.66
CA GLU A 276 -3.69 -6.05 -7.78
C GLU A 276 -2.94 -4.79 -8.25
N ALA A 277 -3.64 -3.66 -8.34
CA ALA A 277 -3.05 -2.39 -8.74
C ALA A 277 -2.04 -1.86 -7.72
N LEU A 278 -2.37 -1.97 -6.42
CA LEU A 278 -1.47 -1.55 -5.35
C LEU A 278 -0.21 -2.41 -5.30
N LEU A 279 -0.34 -3.72 -5.45
CA LEU A 279 0.82 -4.62 -5.49
C LEU A 279 1.68 -4.36 -6.72
N ASN A 280 1.09 -4.22 -7.90
CA ASN A 280 1.81 -3.89 -9.12
C ASN A 280 2.55 -2.55 -8.98
N PHE A 281 1.88 -1.52 -8.47
CA PHE A 281 2.50 -0.22 -8.22
C PHE A 281 3.64 -0.32 -7.21
N CYS A 282 3.45 -1.03 -6.09
CA CYS A 282 4.49 -1.23 -5.09
C CYS A 282 5.72 -1.97 -5.65
N ALA A 283 5.52 -2.95 -6.53
CA ALA A 283 6.62 -3.63 -7.21
C ALA A 283 7.44 -2.64 -8.05
N LEU A 284 6.78 -1.74 -8.78
CA LEU A 284 7.43 -0.72 -9.61
C LEU A 284 8.19 0.34 -8.80
N LEU A 285 8.00 0.42 -7.48
CA LEU A 285 8.74 1.32 -6.58
C LEU A 285 10.13 0.76 -6.22
N GLY A 286 10.97 0.58 -7.23
CA GLY A 286 12.37 0.17 -7.09
C GLY A 286 12.73 -1.11 -7.84
N TRP A 287 11.79 -1.76 -8.51
CA TRP A 287 12.03 -2.87 -9.42
C TRP A 287 11.32 -2.60 -10.74
N HIS A 288 11.93 -2.92 -11.87
CA HIS A 288 11.31 -2.76 -13.19
C HIS A 288 11.33 -4.09 -13.95
N PRO A 289 10.22 -4.47 -14.63
CA PRO A 289 10.23 -5.62 -15.50
C PRO A 289 11.21 -5.41 -16.66
N ARG A 290 11.76 -6.51 -17.19
CA ARG A 290 12.64 -6.49 -18.37
C ARG A 290 11.88 -6.32 -19.69
N THR A 291 10.57 -6.12 -19.62
CA THR A 291 9.64 -5.99 -20.74
C THR A 291 8.92 -4.66 -20.63
N ASP A 292 8.42 -4.12 -21.74
CA ASP A 292 7.64 -2.87 -21.75
C ASP A 292 6.26 -2.99 -21.07
N ASN A 293 5.80 -4.22 -20.76
CA ASN A 293 4.57 -4.42 -20.01
C ASN A 293 4.78 -4.17 -18.50
N GLU A 294 4.18 -3.11 -18.00
CA GLU A 294 4.21 -2.74 -16.57
C GLU A 294 2.93 -3.12 -15.82
N ILE A 295 1.91 -3.66 -16.51
CA ILE A 295 0.63 -4.05 -15.88
C ILE A 295 0.67 -5.55 -15.59
N LEU A 296 1.10 -5.90 -14.38
CA LEU A 296 1.41 -7.25 -13.91
C LEU A 296 0.64 -7.56 -12.62
N ASP A 297 -0.16 -8.62 -12.62
CA ASP A 297 -0.76 -9.12 -11.38
C ASP A 297 0.26 -9.87 -10.50
N LEU A 298 -0.15 -10.30 -9.31
CA LEU A 298 0.76 -10.97 -8.37
C LEU A 298 1.36 -12.27 -8.94
N ALA A 299 0.60 -13.05 -9.72
CA ALA A 299 1.10 -14.30 -10.29
C ALA A 299 2.11 -14.02 -11.40
N GLU A 300 1.85 -13.02 -12.24
CA GLU A 300 2.78 -12.54 -13.26
C GLU A 300 4.06 -11.98 -12.61
N LEU A 301 3.94 -11.17 -11.56
CA LEU A 301 5.08 -10.65 -10.78
C LEU A 301 5.94 -11.80 -10.23
N ILE A 302 5.35 -12.82 -9.61
CA ILE A 302 6.10 -13.98 -9.09
C ILE A 302 6.92 -14.65 -10.20
N LYS A 303 6.35 -14.79 -11.40
CA LYS A 303 6.98 -15.47 -12.53
C LYS A 303 8.19 -14.69 -13.08
N VAL A 304 8.12 -13.36 -13.12
CA VAL A 304 9.15 -12.53 -13.76
C VAL A 304 10.13 -11.88 -12.78
N PHE A 305 9.83 -11.89 -11.48
CA PHE A 305 10.63 -11.19 -10.48
C PHE A 305 12.03 -11.77 -10.31
N GLN A 306 13.04 -10.91 -10.40
CA GLN A 306 14.43 -11.24 -10.12
C GLN A 306 15.04 -10.16 -9.23
N VAL A 307 15.70 -10.60 -8.14
CA VAL A 307 16.30 -9.70 -7.15
C VAL A 307 17.33 -8.74 -7.76
N LYS A 308 18.09 -9.19 -8.76
CA LYS A 308 19.11 -8.36 -9.45
C LYS A 308 18.54 -7.20 -10.27
N ASP A 309 17.23 -7.20 -10.52
CA ASP A 309 16.54 -6.14 -11.26
C ASP A 309 15.96 -5.06 -10.31
N ILE A 310 16.23 -5.18 -9.00
CA ILE A 310 15.93 -4.13 -8.02
C ILE A 310 17.02 -3.05 -8.11
N GLY A 311 16.61 -1.82 -8.37
CA GLY A 311 17.49 -0.66 -8.38
C GLY A 311 17.82 -0.13 -6.98
N VAL A 312 18.90 0.65 -6.89
CA VAL A 312 19.32 1.35 -5.65
C VAL A 312 18.89 2.82 -5.63
N SER A 313 18.36 3.33 -6.74
CA SER A 313 17.87 4.70 -6.82
C SER A 313 16.57 4.86 -6.03
N PRO A 314 16.36 5.99 -5.34
CA PRO A 314 15.09 6.30 -4.69
C PRO A 314 13.93 6.25 -5.68
N ALA A 315 12.80 5.67 -5.27
CA ALA A 315 11.60 5.56 -6.09
C ALA A 315 10.63 6.69 -5.77
N VAL A 316 10.14 7.40 -6.78
CA VAL A 316 9.16 8.48 -6.59
C VAL A 316 7.74 7.91 -6.61
N PHE A 317 6.95 8.24 -5.59
CA PHE A 317 5.53 7.90 -5.53
C PHE A 317 4.74 8.85 -6.43
N GLU A 318 4.11 8.31 -7.48
CA GLU A 318 3.34 9.08 -8.45
C GLU A 318 1.86 8.62 -8.52
N ASP A 319 0.93 9.45 -8.01
CA ASP A 319 -0.51 9.12 -7.97
C ASP A 319 -1.10 8.83 -9.34
N SER A 320 -0.71 9.59 -10.37
CA SER A 320 -1.17 9.40 -11.75
C SER A 320 -0.81 8.01 -12.29
N LYS A 321 0.36 7.49 -11.90
CA LYS A 321 0.78 6.15 -12.27
C LYS A 321 -0.06 5.09 -11.57
N LEU A 322 -0.33 5.27 -10.28
CA LEU A 322 -1.20 4.37 -9.52
C LEU A 322 -2.64 4.38 -10.06
N ASP A 323 -3.20 5.55 -10.38
CA ASP A 323 -4.52 5.70 -11.01
C ASP A 323 -4.57 4.98 -12.37
N TYR A 324 -3.52 5.12 -13.19
CA TYR A 324 -3.40 4.46 -14.48
C TYR A 324 -3.41 2.93 -14.35
N LEU A 325 -2.60 2.39 -13.41
CA LEU A 325 -2.56 0.96 -13.14
C LEU A 325 -3.93 0.48 -12.64
N ASN A 326 -4.53 1.20 -11.70
CA ASN A 326 -5.82 0.82 -11.13
C ASN A 326 -6.94 0.79 -12.15
N GLY A 327 -7.05 1.82 -13.00
CA GLY A 327 -7.98 1.82 -14.13
C GLY A 327 -7.73 0.65 -15.08
N SER A 328 -6.47 0.27 -15.31
CA SER A 328 -6.13 -0.89 -16.14
C SER A 328 -6.60 -2.21 -15.53
N PHE A 329 -6.48 -2.39 -14.21
CA PHE A 329 -7.02 -3.57 -13.53
C PHE A 329 -8.55 -3.57 -13.46
N ILE A 330 -9.19 -2.41 -13.23
CA ILE A 330 -10.66 -2.26 -13.33
C ILE A 330 -11.15 -2.71 -14.70
N ARG A 331 -10.46 -2.29 -15.79
CA ARG A 331 -10.79 -2.69 -17.16
C ARG A 331 -10.65 -4.20 -17.43
N ARG A 332 -9.84 -4.92 -16.65
CA ARG A 332 -9.69 -6.38 -16.77
C ARG A 332 -10.82 -7.16 -16.07
N LYS A 333 -11.53 -6.56 -15.11
CA LYS A 333 -12.59 -7.25 -14.34
C LYS A 333 -13.82 -7.57 -15.19
N ALA A 334 -14.45 -8.71 -14.94
CA ALA A 334 -15.76 -9.02 -15.52
C ALA A 334 -16.82 -8.05 -14.97
N ALA A 335 -17.84 -7.71 -15.76
CA ALA A 335 -18.86 -6.73 -15.34
C ALA A 335 -19.56 -7.14 -14.03
N ALA A 336 -19.96 -8.41 -13.93
CA ALA A 336 -20.62 -8.96 -12.74
C ALA A 336 -19.73 -8.89 -11.48
N GLU A 337 -18.42 -9.14 -11.61
CA GLU A 337 -17.46 -9.00 -10.50
C GLU A 337 -17.32 -7.53 -10.10
N LEU A 338 -17.19 -6.64 -11.09
CA LEU A 338 -17.00 -5.22 -10.87
C LEU A 338 -18.23 -4.55 -10.24
N VAL A 339 -19.45 -5.01 -10.54
CA VAL A 339 -20.67 -4.62 -9.80
C VAL A 339 -20.50 -4.92 -8.31
N GLY A 340 -20.08 -6.14 -7.97
CA GLY A 340 -19.82 -6.53 -6.57
C GLY A 340 -18.81 -5.63 -5.87
N LEU A 341 -17.74 -5.26 -6.58
CA LEU A 341 -16.70 -4.35 -6.06
C LEU A 341 -17.19 -2.91 -5.92
N CYS A 342 -18.09 -2.43 -6.79
CA CYS A 342 -18.64 -1.07 -6.76
C CYS A 342 -19.80 -0.88 -5.77
N LEU A 343 -20.53 -1.95 -5.40
CA LEU A 343 -21.68 -1.89 -4.50
C LEU A 343 -21.39 -1.15 -3.17
N PRO A 344 -20.30 -1.44 -2.44
CA PRO A 344 -19.98 -0.70 -1.22
C PRO A 344 -19.74 0.80 -1.45
N PHE A 345 -19.22 1.18 -2.62
CA PHE A 345 -18.95 2.58 -2.96
C PHE A 345 -20.22 3.33 -3.37
N TRP A 346 -21.14 2.68 -4.08
CA TRP A 346 -22.48 3.21 -4.29
C TRP A 346 -23.21 3.42 -2.97
N GLN A 347 -23.21 2.43 -2.09
CA GLN A 347 -23.85 2.54 -0.77
C GLN A 347 -23.27 3.71 0.02
N LYS A 348 -21.95 3.80 0.12
CA LYS A 348 -21.25 4.91 0.80
C LYS A 348 -21.58 6.27 0.19
N PHE A 349 -21.77 6.34 -1.12
CA PHE A 349 -22.20 7.57 -1.79
C PHE A 349 -23.64 7.94 -1.44
N TRP A 350 -24.56 6.97 -1.46
CA TRP A 350 -25.96 7.18 -1.10
C TRP A 350 -26.15 7.51 0.39
N ASP A 351 -25.34 6.94 1.28
CA ASP A 351 -25.36 7.30 2.70
C ASP A 351 -24.98 8.77 2.92
N LYS A 352 -24.10 9.32 2.07
CA LYS A 352 -23.70 10.74 2.09
C LYS A 352 -24.67 11.65 1.34
N HIS A 353 -25.37 11.10 0.34
CA HIS A 353 -26.32 11.80 -0.52
C HIS A 353 -27.64 11.02 -0.60
N PRO A 354 -28.44 10.96 0.49
CA PRO A 354 -29.66 10.16 0.53
C PRO A 354 -30.68 10.57 -0.55
N GLU A 355 -30.68 11.84 -0.94
CA GLU A 355 -31.52 12.38 -2.02
C GLU A 355 -31.18 11.81 -3.40
N LYS A 356 -29.98 11.24 -3.57
CA LYS A 356 -29.50 10.60 -4.80
C LYS A 356 -29.63 9.08 -4.76
N ALA A 357 -30.10 8.52 -3.65
CA ALA A 357 -30.30 7.09 -3.50
C ALA A 357 -31.46 6.61 -4.37
N PRO A 358 -31.36 5.42 -4.99
CA PRO A 358 -32.48 4.84 -5.72
C PRO A 358 -33.62 4.50 -4.75
N ALA A 359 -34.87 4.75 -5.17
CA ALA A 359 -36.05 4.45 -4.35
C ALA A 359 -36.23 2.95 -4.03
N LYS A 360 -35.65 2.08 -4.86
CA LYS A 360 -35.61 0.62 -4.69
C LYS A 360 -34.23 0.11 -5.07
N ALA A 361 -33.82 -1.03 -4.51
CA ALA A 361 -32.58 -1.68 -4.91
C ALA A 361 -32.53 -1.90 -6.43
N PRO A 362 -31.52 -1.39 -7.14
CA PRO A 362 -31.41 -1.58 -8.58
C PRO A 362 -31.22 -3.04 -8.96
N ASP A 363 -31.80 -3.45 -10.09
CA ASP A 363 -31.57 -4.79 -10.64
C ASP A 363 -30.12 -5.00 -11.06
N LYS A 364 -29.62 -6.23 -10.93
CA LYS A 364 -28.23 -6.57 -11.23
C LYS A 364 -27.86 -6.32 -12.69
N ILE A 365 -28.73 -6.68 -13.64
CA ILE A 365 -28.49 -6.48 -15.08
C ILE A 365 -28.41 -4.98 -15.39
N TYR A 366 -29.24 -4.17 -14.72
CA TYR A 366 -29.19 -2.72 -14.83
C TYR A 366 -27.84 -2.16 -14.35
N LEU A 367 -27.35 -2.61 -13.18
CA LEU A 367 -26.03 -2.22 -12.68
C LEU A 367 -24.89 -2.66 -13.60
N GLU A 368 -24.95 -3.86 -14.18
CA GLU A 368 -23.93 -4.32 -15.13
C GLU A 368 -23.86 -3.43 -16.38
N LYS A 369 -25.00 -2.98 -16.92
CA LYS A 369 -25.04 -2.02 -18.04
C LYS A 369 -24.37 -0.70 -17.67
N ILE A 370 -24.65 -0.16 -16.48
CA ILE A 370 -24.02 1.07 -15.98
C ILE A 370 -22.51 0.89 -15.83
N ILE A 371 -22.07 -0.23 -15.27
CA ILE A 371 -20.65 -0.54 -15.13
C ILE A 371 -19.97 -0.65 -16.48
N LEU A 372 -20.53 -1.38 -17.44
CA LEU A 372 -19.95 -1.51 -18.79
C LEU A 372 -19.76 -0.15 -19.46
N LEU A 373 -20.68 0.79 -19.22
CA LEU A 373 -20.60 2.14 -19.77
C LEU A 373 -19.47 2.98 -19.14
N GLU A 374 -19.23 2.86 -17.83
CA GLU A 374 -18.26 3.68 -17.10
C GLU A 374 -16.89 3.02 -16.91
N LYS A 375 -16.80 1.69 -17.08
CA LYS A 375 -15.62 0.87 -16.76
C LYS A 375 -14.32 1.43 -17.35
N ASP A 376 -14.34 1.93 -18.58
CA ASP A 376 -13.14 2.48 -19.23
C ASP A 376 -12.72 3.86 -18.71
N ARG A 377 -13.65 4.57 -18.06
CA ARG A 377 -13.47 5.92 -17.52
C ARG A 377 -13.13 5.95 -16.03
N LEU A 378 -13.35 4.85 -15.31
CA LEU A 378 -13.05 4.73 -13.89
C LEU A 378 -11.54 4.63 -13.65
N LYS A 379 -11.02 5.51 -12.79
CA LYS A 379 -9.69 5.36 -12.22
C LYS A 379 -9.73 4.65 -10.88
N LYS A 380 -10.83 4.82 -10.14
CA LYS A 380 -11.07 4.25 -8.81
C LYS A 380 -12.53 3.83 -8.68
N LEU A 381 -12.79 2.82 -7.86
CA LEU A 381 -14.16 2.38 -7.59
C LEU A 381 -14.97 3.46 -6.87
N SER A 382 -14.35 4.33 -6.07
CA SER A 382 -15.04 5.40 -5.35
C SER A 382 -15.66 6.46 -6.27
N GLU A 383 -15.21 6.56 -7.52
CA GLU A 383 -15.75 7.51 -8.50
C GLU A 383 -17.14 7.09 -9.02
N ILE A 384 -17.55 5.83 -8.79
CA ILE A 384 -18.76 5.27 -9.40
C ILE A 384 -20.02 6.04 -9.00
N GLY A 385 -20.14 6.47 -7.74
CA GLY A 385 -21.31 7.17 -7.22
C GLY A 385 -21.60 8.45 -8.00
N GLU A 386 -20.68 9.41 -7.94
CA GLU A 386 -20.82 10.71 -8.64
C GLU A 386 -20.95 10.56 -10.15
N ARG A 387 -20.29 9.56 -10.75
CA ARG A 387 -20.34 9.35 -12.20
C ARG A 387 -21.66 8.78 -12.69
N THR A 388 -22.43 8.11 -11.83
CA THR A 388 -23.60 7.32 -12.24
C THR A 388 -24.88 7.68 -11.49
N ASP A 389 -24.83 8.67 -10.59
CA ASP A 389 -25.96 9.07 -9.76
C ASP A 389 -27.24 9.38 -10.57
N PHE A 390 -27.09 9.95 -11.76
CA PHE A 390 -28.20 10.25 -12.66
C PHE A 390 -28.92 9.00 -13.16
N PHE A 391 -28.37 7.78 -13.09
CA PHE A 391 -29.10 6.57 -13.46
C PHE A 391 -30.15 6.15 -12.41
N PHE A 392 -30.07 6.70 -11.20
CA PHE A 392 -30.91 6.30 -10.07
C PHE A 392 -31.97 7.33 -9.68
N GLN A 393 -31.93 8.51 -10.31
CA GLN A 393 -32.83 9.62 -10.02
C GLN A 393 -33.96 9.69 -11.05
N THR A 394 -35.15 10.17 -10.67
CA THR A 394 -36.22 10.44 -11.66
C THR A 394 -36.12 11.86 -12.20
N GLU A 395 -35.75 12.80 -11.34
CA GLU A 395 -35.63 14.23 -11.66
C GLU A 395 -34.19 14.67 -11.44
N LEU A 396 -33.73 15.60 -12.27
CA LEU A 396 -32.37 16.11 -12.24
C LEU A 396 -32.37 17.62 -12.01
N SER A 397 -31.57 18.06 -11.03
CA SER A 397 -31.33 19.47 -10.73
C SER A 397 -30.00 19.92 -11.34
N TYR A 398 -30.02 21.01 -12.11
CA TYR A 398 -28.85 21.62 -12.74
C TYR A 398 -29.21 23.02 -13.26
N ASP A 399 -28.21 23.88 -13.41
CA ASP A 399 -28.36 25.21 -14.02
C ASP A 399 -28.77 25.06 -15.49
N PRO A 400 -29.93 25.63 -15.94
CA PRO A 400 -30.35 25.59 -17.33
C PRO A 400 -29.29 26.10 -18.32
N LYS A 401 -28.37 26.98 -17.89
CA LYS A 401 -27.24 27.43 -18.71
C LYS A 401 -26.33 26.30 -19.18
N MET A 402 -26.29 25.17 -18.45
CA MET A 402 -25.52 23.99 -18.87
C MET A 402 -26.03 23.38 -20.18
N LEU A 403 -27.31 23.57 -20.52
CA LEU A 403 -27.88 23.09 -21.79
C LEU A 403 -27.33 23.88 -22.98
N ILE A 404 -26.82 25.09 -22.76
CA ILE A 404 -26.39 25.99 -23.83
C ILE A 404 -25.06 25.52 -24.42
N TRP A 405 -25.06 25.22 -25.71
CA TRP A 405 -23.84 24.92 -26.45
C TRP A 405 -23.16 26.22 -26.91
N LYS A 406 -21.98 26.51 -26.37
CA LYS A 406 -21.20 27.71 -26.70
C LYS A 406 -22.06 28.98 -26.58
N ASN A 407 -22.23 29.73 -27.67
CA ASN A 407 -22.94 31.02 -27.70
C ASN A 407 -24.32 30.92 -28.38
N PHE A 408 -24.89 29.72 -28.49
CA PHE A 408 -26.23 29.56 -29.08
C PHE A 408 -27.30 30.21 -28.19
N LEU A 409 -28.35 30.74 -28.83
CA LEU A 409 -29.49 31.31 -28.11
C LEU A 409 -30.30 30.21 -27.41
N PRO A 410 -30.80 30.44 -26.19
CA PRO A 410 -31.65 29.49 -25.49
C PRO A 410 -32.85 29.00 -26.31
N ALA A 411 -33.51 29.90 -27.06
CA ALA A 411 -34.62 29.57 -27.94
C ALA A 411 -34.23 28.57 -29.05
N SER A 412 -33.01 28.69 -29.60
CA SER A 412 -32.50 27.76 -30.61
C SER A 412 -32.23 26.37 -30.03
N ILE A 413 -31.63 26.30 -28.83
CA ILE A 413 -31.41 25.03 -28.12
C ILE A 413 -32.74 24.36 -27.76
N LYS A 414 -33.73 25.14 -27.35
CA LYS A 414 -35.09 24.66 -27.07
C LYS A 414 -35.72 24.03 -28.32
N ALA A 415 -35.65 24.71 -29.46
CA ALA A 415 -36.15 24.19 -30.73
C ALA A 415 -35.43 22.89 -31.16
N ASN A 416 -34.11 22.81 -30.98
CA ASN A 416 -33.34 21.59 -31.26
C ASN A 416 -33.78 20.43 -30.37
N LEU A 417 -33.93 20.65 -29.05
CA LEU A 417 -34.42 19.61 -28.14
C LEU A 417 -35.85 19.16 -28.46
N GLN A 418 -36.73 20.06 -28.92
CA GLN A 418 -38.09 19.70 -29.36
C GLN A 418 -38.07 18.76 -30.58
N LYS A 419 -37.19 19.01 -31.55
CA LYS A 419 -36.99 18.12 -32.70
C LYS A 419 -36.45 16.76 -32.28
N ILE A 420 -35.43 16.74 -31.42
CA ILE A 420 -34.87 15.49 -30.86
C ILE A 420 -35.95 14.72 -30.10
N PHE A 421 -36.74 15.39 -29.26
CA PHE A 421 -37.85 14.77 -28.53
C PHE A 421 -38.85 14.12 -29.50
N HIS A 422 -39.21 14.80 -30.59
CA HIS A 422 -40.10 14.25 -31.62
C HIS A 422 -39.53 12.99 -32.27
N TRP A 423 -38.27 13.03 -32.72
CA TRP A 423 -37.62 11.88 -33.35
C TRP A 423 -37.52 10.68 -32.40
N LEU A 424 -37.10 10.92 -31.16
CA LEU A 424 -37.00 9.87 -30.14
C LEU A 424 -38.38 9.30 -29.74
N SER A 425 -39.42 10.14 -29.69
CA SER A 425 -40.77 9.69 -29.33
C SER A 425 -41.33 8.66 -30.32
N ALA A 426 -40.92 8.74 -31.59
CA ALA A 426 -41.31 7.83 -32.66
C ALA A 426 -40.64 6.44 -32.60
N VAL A 427 -39.59 6.26 -31.78
CA VAL A 427 -38.91 4.96 -31.62
C VAL A 427 -39.73 4.06 -30.69
N ASN A 428 -40.07 2.85 -31.10
CA ASN A 428 -40.78 1.89 -30.24
C ASN A 428 -39.92 1.44 -29.04
N GLU A 429 -40.57 1.00 -27.96
CA GLU A 429 -39.85 0.57 -26.75
C GLU A 429 -38.98 -0.68 -26.99
N ASP A 430 -39.46 -1.62 -27.81
CA ASP A 430 -38.71 -2.83 -28.19
C ASP A 430 -37.46 -2.51 -29.03
N ASP A 431 -37.46 -1.38 -29.74
CA ASP A 431 -36.35 -0.89 -30.55
C ASP A 431 -35.45 0.10 -29.80
N TRP A 432 -35.68 0.33 -28.51
CA TRP A 432 -34.97 1.35 -27.72
C TRP A 432 -33.56 0.89 -27.32
N ASN A 433 -32.63 0.99 -28.26
CA ASN A 433 -31.22 0.65 -28.07
C ASN A 433 -30.28 1.70 -28.71
N GLU A 434 -29.02 1.75 -28.26
CA GLU A 434 -28.02 2.75 -28.66
C GLU A 434 -27.99 2.98 -30.18
N LYS A 435 -27.86 1.89 -30.97
CA LYS A 435 -27.74 1.96 -32.42
C LYS A 435 -28.97 2.61 -33.05
N LYS A 436 -30.17 2.20 -32.64
CA LYS A 436 -31.41 2.76 -33.19
C LYS A 436 -31.57 4.24 -32.84
N LEU A 437 -31.22 4.63 -31.61
CA LEU A 437 -31.27 6.02 -31.18
C LEU A 437 -30.28 6.89 -31.96
N GLU A 438 -29.07 6.38 -32.19
CA GLU A 438 -28.07 7.06 -33.01
C GLU A 438 -28.53 7.23 -34.46
N GLU A 439 -29.07 6.17 -35.08
CA GLU A 439 -29.61 6.20 -36.45
C GLU A 439 -30.68 7.29 -36.60
N VAL A 440 -31.70 7.26 -35.74
CA VAL A 440 -32.86 8.17 -35.82
C VAL A 440 -32.46 9.62 -35.58
N VAL A 441 -31.62 9.88 -34.57
CA VAL A 441 -31.17 11.25 -34.30
C VAL A 441 -30.24 11.74 -35.41
N SER A 442 -29.31 10.92 -35.89
CA SER A 442 -28.37 11.32 -36.95
C SER A 442 -29.06 11.59 -38.29
N GLU A 443 -30.09 10.82 -38.63
CA GLU A 443 -30.94 11.07 -39.81
C GLU A 443 -31.73 12.38 -39.67
N GLY A 444 -32.31 12.63 -38.49
CA GLY A 444 -32.98 13.88 -38.19
C GLY A 444 -32.06 15.10 -38.30
N LEU A 445 -30.85 15.02 -37.73
CA LEU A 445 -29.84 16.09 -37.83
C LEU A 445 -29.47 16.41 -39.28
N LYS A 446 -29.33 15.38 -40.14
CA LYS A 446 -29.03 15.57 -41.57
C LYS A 446 -30.20 16.23 -42.31
N THR A 447 -31.42 15.75 -42.10
CA THR A 447 -32.63 16.27 -42.75
C THR A 447 -32.84 17.74 -42.40
N ASP A 448 -32.68 18.09 -41.13
CA ASP A 448 -32.91 19.44 -40.62
C ASP A 448 -31.68 20.35 -40.71
N LYS A 449 -30.55 19.84 -41.23
CA LYS A 449 -29.26 20.54 -41.37
C LYS A 449 -28.77 21.16 -40.06
N LEU A 450 -28.90 20.42 -38.96
CA LEU A 450 -28.45 20.83 -37.63
C LEU A 450 -27.04 20.28 -37.34
N GLY A 451 -26.22 21.07 -36.67
CA GLY A 451 -24.91 20.62 -36.22
C GLY A 451 -25.01 19.72 -34.98
N THR A 452 -24.04 18.82 -34.88
CA THR A 452 -23.99 17.79 -33.84
C THR A 452 -23.83 18.37 -32.44
N GLY A 453 -23.02 19.43 -32.27
CA GLY A 453 -22.70 19.99 -30.97
C GLY A 453 -23.91 20.63 -30.28
N GLU A 454 -24.63 21.48 -31.00
CA GLU A 454 -25.82 22.19 -30.52
C GLU A 454 -27.05 21.30 -30.30
N CYS A 455 -26.95 20.01 -30.63
CA CYS A 455 -28.01 19.02 -30.46
C CYS A 455 -27.63 17.96 -29.42
N LEU A 456 -26.44 17.35 -29.55
CA LEU A 456 -26.02 16.26 -28.66
C LEU A 456 -25.53 16.75 -27.31
N TRP A 457 -25.01 17.98 -27.20
CA TRP A 457 -24.67 18.59 -25.91
C TRP A 457 -25.90 18.80 -25.02
N PRO A 458 -26.94 19.54 -25.45
CA PRO A 458 -28.14 19.72 -24.63
C PRO A 458 -28.85 18.39 -24.36
N LEU A 459 -28.86 17.44 -25.30
CA LEU A 459 -29.40 16.10 -25.06
C LEU A 459 -28.64 15.40 -23.92
N ARG A 460 -27.31 15.36 -23.98
CA ARG A 460 -26.45 14.82 -22.92
C ARG A 460 -26.75 15.44 -21.57
N VAL A 461 -26.78 16.77 -21.49
CA VAL A 461 -27.02 17.50 -20.25
C VAL A 461 -28.43 17.22 -19.73
N SER A 462 -29.45 17.15 -20.61
CA SER A 462 -30.81 16.81 -20.21
C SER A 462 -30.90 15.42 -19.57
N LEU A 463 -30.15 14.45 -20.09
CA LEU A 463 -30.17 13.07 -19.61
C LEU A 463 -29.33 12.86 -18.35
N THR A 464 -28.33 13.70 -18.08
CA THR A 464 -27.30 13.41 -17.06
C THR A 464 -27.12 14.49 -16.01
N ALA A 465 -27.48 15.73 -16.29
CA ALA A 465 -27.10 16.91 -15.51
C ALA A 465 -25.59 17.10 -15.35
N GLN A 466 -24.77 16.49 -16.23
CA GLN A 466 -23.31 16.51 -16.15
C GLN A 466 -22.68 17.14 -17.39
N GLN A 467 -21.52 17.80 -17.21
CA GLN A 467 -20.71 18.33 -18.31
C GLN A 467 -19.85 17.27 -19.00
N ALA A 468 -19.56 16.15 -18.31
CA ALA A 468 -18.67 15.10 -18.81
C ALA A 468 -19.22 13.70 -18.50
N SER A 469 -19.83 13.06 -19.49
CA SER A 469 -20.50 11.75 -19.37
C SER A 469 -20.22 10.85 -20.59
N PRO A 470 -20.70 9.61 -20.63
CA PRO A 470 -20.67 8.75 -21.82
C PRO A 470 -21.60 9.28 -22.93
N GLY A 471 -21.67 8.62 -24.09
CA GLY A 471 -22.51 9.10 -25.19
C GLY A 471 -24.00 9.22 -24.80
N PRO A 472 -24.72 10.27 -25.24
CA PRO A 472 -26.14 10.44 -24.88
C PRO A 472 -27.02 9.27 -25.34
N TYR A 473 -26.67 8.61 -26.46
CA TYR A 473 -27.42 7.44 -26.96
C TYR A 473 -27.27 6.22 -26.04
N GLN A 474 -26.05 5.94 -25.57
CA GLN A 474 -25.77 4.87 -24.62
C GLN A 474 -26.53 5.08 -23.30
N ILE A 475 -26.50 6.32 -22.82
CA ILE A 475 -27.19 6.72 -21.59
C ILE A 475 -28.70 6.55 -21.76
N ALA A 476 -29.27 7.08 -22.84
CA ALA A 476 -30.69 6.96 -23.12
C ALA A 476 -31.12 5.48 -23.24
N ALA A 477 -30.33 4.64 -23.90
CA ALA A 477 -30.61 3.21 -24.04
C ALA A 477 -30.68 2.50 -22.67
N ILE A 478 -29.83 2.87 -21.72
CA ILE A 478 -29.87 2.31 -20.36
C ILE A 478 -31.04 2.89 -19.55
N LEU A 479 -31.27 4.20 -19.59
CA LEU A 479 -32.38 4.85 -18.88
C LEU A 479 -33.76 4.36 -19.35
N GLY A 480 -33.84 3.87 -20.59
CA GLY A 480 -35.08 3.49 -21.24
C GLY A 480 -35.86 4.69 -21.80
N LYS A 481 -36.88 4.39 -22.62
CA LYS A 481 -37.65 5.38 -23.39
C LYS A 481 -38.31 6.43 -22.49
N ASN A 482 -39.10 5.96 -21.52
CA ASN A 482 -39.97 6.83 -20.73
C ASN A 482 -39.19 7.86 -19.91
N LEU A 483 -38.13 7.43 -19.21
CA LEU A 483 -37.32 8.33 -18.40
C LEU A 483 -36.50 9.30 -19.27
N SER A 484 -35.97 8.83 -20.40
CA SER A 484 -35.22 9.68 -21.34
C SER A 484 -36.10 10.80 -21.90
N LEU A 485 -37.30 10.46 -22.40
CA LEU A 485 -38.25 11.43 -22.95
C LEU A 485 -38.72 12.42 -21.88
N LYS A 486 -39.03 11.94 -20.66
CA LYS A 486 -39.38 12.83 -19.53
C LYS A 486 -38.29 13.87 -19.30
N ARG A 487 -37.02 13.44 -19.21
CA ARG A 487 -35.89 14.34 -18.96
C ARG A 487 -35.67 15.36 -20.07
N VAL A 488 -35.81 14.95 -21.32
CA VAL A 488 -35.74 15.87 -22.46
C VAL A 488 -36.87 16.89 -22.40
N ALA A 489 -38.10 16.45 -22.11
CA ALA A 489 -39.25 17.34 -21.96
C ALA A 489 -39.07 18.34 -20.81
N ASP A 490 -38.53 17.90 -19.68
CA ASP A 490 -38.25 18.78 -18.54
C ASP A 490 -37.13 19.80 -18.87
N ALA A 491 -36.12 19.40 -19.65
CA ALA A 491 -35.10 20.32 -20.15
C ALA A 491 -35.68 21.38 -21.11
N ILE A 492 -36.65 21.01 -21.97
CA ILE A 492 -37.35 21.95 -22.86
C ILE A 492 -38.14 22.99 -22.06
N LYS A 493 -38.70 22.63 -20.90
CA LYS A 493 -39.42 23.57 -20.01
C LYS A 493 -38.49 24.53 -19.28
N LYS A 494 -37.24 24.12 -19.03
CA LYS A 494 -36.20 24.92 -18.35
C LYS A 494 -35.56 25.99 -19.25
N LEU A 495 -35.68 25.84 -20.57
CA LEU A 495 -35.26 26.82 -21.61
C LEU A 495 -36.45 27.66 -22.05
#